data_AF-A0A1F4N4Z5-F1
#
_entry.id   AF-A0A1F4N4Z5-F1
#
_cell.length_a   1.000
_cell.length_b   1.000
_cell.length_c   1.000
_cell.angle_alpha   90.00
_cell.angle_beta   90.00
_cell.angle_gamma   90.00
#
_symmetry.space_group_name_H-M   'P 1'
#
loop_
_entity.id
_entity.type
_entity.pdbx_description
1 polymer ?
#
loop_
_entity_poly.entity_id
_entity_poly.type
_entity_poly.pdbx_seq_one_letter_code
_entity_poly.pdbx_strand_id
1 'polypeptide(L)'
;MKIFYLVIINCFLLISLVSAADEYSIKPENQKYHFECWENFNIDVEGNTVVINHYGANGSLVEISENGDLFIDREKVKTDRQSRELLQDYNQMMRTLISSAEKIGFEAAKIGGKGAELGLEAVSGILTVMCTDLEMDDLEDKLDKKAKKLEREAYKLEARAKELEEQAEELEVVHDNLKNRIDELDELEWF
;
A
#
# COMPACT_ATOMS: atom_id res chain seq x y z
N MET A 1 19.92 -1.20 -29.05
CA MET A 1 19.35 -1.78 -27.81
C MET A 1 19.73 -1.03 -26.53
N LYS A 2 20.96 -0.51 -26.34
CA LYS A 2 21.32 0.24 -25.11
C LYS A 2 20.58 1.58 -24.90
N ILE A 3 20.15 2.24 -25.98
CA ILE A 3 19.42 3.53 -25.90
C ILE A 3 17.96 3.33 -25.44
N PHE A 4 17.35 2.17 -25.72
CA PHE A 4 15.96 1.89 -25.32
C PHE A 4 15.81 1.69 -23.80
N TYR A 5 16.78 1.05 -23.15
CA TYR A 5 16.80 0.90 -21.68
C TYR A 5 16.99 2.24 -20.95
N LEU A 6 17.77 3.15 -21.53
CA LEU A 6 18.02 4.49 -20.96
C LEU A 6 16.78 5.40 -21.04
N VAL A 7 15.93 5.20 -22.05
CA VAL A 7 14.66 5.92 -22.20
C VAL A 7 13.58 5.36 -21.26
N ILE A 8 13.51 4.03 -21.08
CA ILE A 8 12.54 3.41 -20.16
C ILE A 8 12.84 3.78 -18.69
N ILE A 9 14.13 3.80 -18.29
CA ILE A 9 14.53 4.22 -16.93
C ILE A 9 14.25 5.72 -16.70
N ASN A 10 14.42 6.58 -17.73
CA ASN A 10 14.07 7.99 -17.62
C ASN A 10 12.55 8.22 -17.56
N CYS A 11 11.73 7.41 -18.25
CA CYS A 11 10.28 7.51 -18.17
C CYS A 11 9.74 7.14 -16.78
N PHE A 12 10.34 6.17 -16.09
CA PHE A 12 9.96 5.82 -14.70
C PHE A 12 10.31 6.92 -13.69
N LEU A 13 11.40 7.67 -13.91
CA LEU A 13 11.80 8.81 -13.06
C LEU A 13 10.91 10.05 -13.26
N LEU A 14 10.33 10.22 -14.45
CA LEU A 14 9.42 11.35 -14.72
C LEU A 14 8.00 11.12 -14.19
N ILE A 15 7.53 9.86 -14.13
CA ILE A 15 6.19 9.54 -13.59
C ILE A 15 6.15 9.76 -12.06
N SER A 16 7.24 9.47 -11.35
CA SER A 16 7.34 9.66 -9.90
C SER A 16 7.41 11.13 -9.47
N LEU A 17 7.89 12.03 -10.35
CA LEU A 17 7.94 13.47 -10.08
C LEU A 17 6.59 14.18 -10.25
N VAL A 18 5.69 13.65 -11.09
CA VAL A 18 4.36 14.24 -11.32
C VAL A 18 3.38 13.86 -10.21
N SER A 19 3.46 12.65 -9.65
CA SER A 19 2.59 12.22 -8.54
C SER A 19 2.90 12.93 -7.21
N ALA A 20 4.13 13.42 -7.00
CA ALA A 20 4.51 14.12 -5.77
C ALA A 20 4.02 15.58 -5.69
N ALA A 21 3.51 16.15 -6.79
CA ALA A 21 3.11 17.56 -6.84
C ALA A 21 1.63 17.82 -6.49
N ASP A 22 0.77 16.78 -6.48
CA ASP A 22 -0.69 16.96 -6.35
C ASP A 22 -1.25 16.59 -4.95
N GLU A 23 -0.46 16.02 -4.05
CA GLU A 23 -0.99 15.39 -2.82
C GLU A 23 -0.58 16.07 -1.50
N TYR A 24 -0.49 17.41 -1.49
CA TYR A 24 -0.26 18.20 -0.27
C TYR A 24 -1.50 18.98 0.17
N SER A 25 -2.68 18.34 0.19
CA SER A 25 -3.91 18.95 0.71
C SER A 25 -5.01 17.92 1.03
N ILE A 26 -4.80 17.03 2.01
CA ILE A 26 -5.92 16.23 2.56
C ILE A 26 -5.88 16.30 4.10
N LYS A 27 -6.90 16.93 4.68
CA LYS A 27 -7.19 16.94 6.12
C LYS A 27 -7.85 15.60 6.51
N PRO A 28 -7.58 15.04 7.70
CA PRO A 28 -8.18 13.77 8.12
C PRO A 28 -9.52 14.05 8.82
N GLU A 29 -10.62 13.91 8.10
CA GLU A 29 -11.94 13.80 8.73
C GLU A 29 -12.81 12.82 7.92
N ASN A 30 -13.15 11.68 8.55
CA ASN A 30 -13.86 10.52 8.00
C ASN A 30 -13.21 9.91 6.75
N GLN A 31 -12.07 9.23 6.94
CA GLN A 31 -11.38 8.52 5.87
C GLN A 31 -12.17 7.26 5.48
N LYS A 32 -12.82 7.33 4.32
CA LYS A 32 -13.05 6.16 3.46
C LYS A 32 -11.73 5.86 2.77
N TYR A 33 -11.29 4.60 2.78
CA TYR A 33 -9.98 4.23 2.26
C TYR A 33 -10.16 3.40 1.00
N HIS A 34 -9.67 3.95 -0.11
CA HIS A 34 -9.88 3.38 -1.43
C HIS A 34 -8.60 2.66 -1.88
N PHE A 35 -8.63 1.32 -1.91
CA PHE A 35 -7.58 0.52 -2.51
C PHE A 35 -8.04 0.02 -3.89
N GLU A 36 -7.62 0.72 -4.94
CA GLU A 36 -7.73 0.24 -6.32
C GLU A 36 -6.69 -0.85 -6.56
N CYS A 37 -7.07 -2.10 -6.31
CA CYS A 37 -6.25 -3.25 -6.60
C CYS A 37 -6.93 -4.09 -7.69
N TRP A 38 -6.27 -4.18 -8.85
CA TRP A 38 -6.60 -5.06 -9.96
C TRP A 38 -7.86 -4.61 -10.70
N GLU A 39 -7.88 -4.77 -12.03
CA GLU A 39 -8.62 -3.89 -12.96
C GLU A 39 -10.15 -3.75 -12.76
N ASN A 40 -10.80 -4.41 -11.81
CA ASN A 40 -12.25 -4.30 -11.62
C ASN A 40 -12.76 -4.41 -10.17
N PHE A 41 -11.95 -4.33 -9.12
CA PHE A 41 -12.50 -4.27 -7.75
C PHE A 41 -11.79 -3.28 -6.82
N ASN A 42 -12.47 -2.94 -5.73
CA ASN A 42 -12.00 -2.05 -4.68
C ASN A 42 -12.39 -2.61 -3.31
N ILE A 43 -11.47 -2.48 -2.36
CA ILE A 43 -11.67 -2.88 -0.97
C ILE A 43 -11.58 -1.62 -0.10
N ASP A 44 -12.61 -1.40 0.71
CA ASP A 44 -12.69 -0.33 1.70
C ASP A 44 -12.98 -0.91 3.09
N VAL A 45 -12.64 -0.15 4.13
CA VAL A 45 -12.96 -0.45 5.52
C VAL A 45 -13.81 0.68 6.08
N GLU A 46 -15.12 0.44 6.15
CA GLU A 46 -16.07 1.37 6.75
C GLU A 46 -16.25 1.04 8.24
N GLY A 47 -15.42 1.66 9.08
CA GLY A 47 -15.39 1.41 10.52
C GLY A 47 -14.82 0.03 10.85
N ASN A 48 -15.69 -0.92 11.21
CA ASN A 48 -15.29 -2.31 11.45
C ASN A 48 -15.85 -3.27 10.38
N THR A 49 -16.33 -2.75 9.26
CA THR A 49 -16.88 -3.53 8.15
C THR A 49 -15.92 -3.49 6.97
N VAL A 50 -15.59 -4.65 6.42
CA VAL A 50 -14.86 -4.77 5.15
C VAL A 50 -15.87 -4.73 4.02
N VAL A 51 -15.63 -3.88 3.04
CA VAL A 51 -16.52 -3.61 1.90
C VAL A 51 -15.74 -3.87 0.61
N ILE A 52 -16.17 -4.85 -0.17
CA ILE A 52 -15.52 -5.22 -1.43
C ILE A 52 -16.51 -4.95 -2.56
N ASN A 53 -16.14 -4.04 -3.46
CA ASN A 53 -16.93 -3.63 -4.61
C ASN A 53 -16.27 -4.11 -5.89
N HIS A 54 -17.01 -4.79 -6.76
CA HIS A 54 -16.58 -5.12 -8.11
C HIS A 54 -17.26 -4.20 -9.13
N TYR A 55 -16.48 -3.46 -9.92
CA TYR A 55 -16.93 -2.47 -10.90
C TYR A 55 -17.31 -3.06 -12.28
N GLY A 56 -17.45 -4.38 -12.39
CA GLY A 56 -17.88 -5.04 -13.62
C GLY A 56 -19.33 -4.71 -14.04
N ALA A 57 -19.76 -5.26 -15.19
CA ALA A 57 -21.03 -4.92 -15.85
C ALA A 57 -22.29 -5.04 -14.97
N ASN A 58 -22.26 -5.87 -13.93
CA ASN A 58 -23.38 -6.08 -13.03
C ASN A 58 -23.18 -5.50 -11.62
N GLY A 59 -22.00 -4.93 -11.31
CA GLY A 59 -21.71 -4.26 -10.04
C GLY A 59 -22.09 -5.08 -8.79
N SER A 60 -21.15 -5.80 -8.19
CA SER A 60 -21.45 -6.60 -6.98
C SER A 60 -20.77 -6.01 -5.75
N LEU A 61 -21.46 -6.06 -4.63
CA LEU A 61 -21.02 -5.54 -3.34
C LEU A 61 -21.02 -6.66 -2.30
N VAL A 62 -19.87 -6.90 -1.67
CA VAL A 62 -19.72 -7.82 -0.53
C VAL A 62 -19.38 -7.00 0.71
N GLU A 63 -20.18 -7.13 1.77
CA GLU A 63 -19.93 -6.48 3.06
C GLU A 63 -19.79 -7.55 4.15
N ILE A 64 -18.68 -7.50 4.88
CA ILE A 64 -18.38 -8.42 5.99
C ILE A 64 -18.24 -7.59 7.26
N SER A 65 -19.17 -7.75 8.20
CA SER A 65 -19.14 -7.03 9.48
C SER A 65 -18.17 -7.68 10.47
N GLU A 66 -17.79 -6.91 11.50
CA GLU A 66 -16.98 -7.40 12.63
C GLU A 66 -17.59 -8.59 13.36
N ASN A 67 -18.92 -8.73 13.36
CA ASN A 67 -19.59 -9.85 14.01
C ASN A 67 -19.69 -11.08 13.10
N GLY A 68 -19.15 -11.03 11.89
CA GLY A 68 -19.23 -12.09 10.88
C GLY A 68 -20.59 -12.17 10.19
N ASP A 69 -21.35 -11.07 10.16
CA ASP A 69 -22.50 -10.97 9.26
C ASP A 69 -22.00 -10.68 7.85
N LEU A 70 -22.50 -11.43 6.87
CA LEU A 70 -22.21 -11.27 5.45
C LEU A 70 -23.42 -10.69 4.74
N PHE A 71 -23.19 -9.67 3.92
CA PHE A 71 -24.17 -9.13 3.00
C PHE A 71 -23.61 -9.16 1.58
N ILE A 72 -24.42 -9.62 0.62
CA ILE A 72 -24.13 -9.57 -0.81
C ILE A 72 -25.23 -8.74 -1.45
N ASP A 73 -24.85 -7.67 -2.15
CA ASP A 73 -25.78 -6.71 -2.75
C ASP A 73 -26.85 -6.20 -1.76
N ARG A 74 -26.42 -5.97 -0.51
CA ARG A 74 -27.22 -5.55 0.66
C ARG A 74 -28.20 -6.58 1.19
N GLU A 75 -28.22 -7.79 0.63
CA GLU A 75 -28.99 -8.91 1.15
C GLU A 75 -28.17 -9.72 2.14
N LYS A 76 -28.74 -9.99 3.31
CA LYS A 76 -28.05 -10.75 4.37
C LYS A 76 -27.99 -12.23 4.00
N VAL A 77 -26.77 -12.75 3.88
CA VAL A 77 -26.51 -14.18 3.64
C VAL A 77 -26.61 -14.95 4.97
N LYS A 78 -27.25 -16.12 4.93
CA LYS A 78 -27.45 -16.93 6.14
C LYS A 78 -26.23 -17.81 6.37
N THR A 79 -25.43 -17.46 7.37
CA THR A 79 -24.21 -18.21 7.72
C THR A 79 -24.39 -19.09 8.96
N ASP A 80 -23.72 -20.25 8.96
CA ASP A 80 -23.59 -21.10 10.14
C ASP A 80 -22.55 -20.50 11.14
N ARG A 81 -22.36 -21.16 12.29
CA ARG A 81 -21.43 -20.68 13.32
C ARG A 81 -19.98 -20.64 12.84
N GLN A 82 -19.54 -21.66 12.12
CA GLN A 82 -18.14 -21.77 11.69
C GLN A 82 -17.85 -20.84 10.50
N SER A 83 -18.79 -20.66 9.57
CA SER A 83 -18.69 -19.64 8.51
C SER A 83 -18.63 -18.24 9.11
N ARG A 84 -19.40 -17.97 10.17
CA ARG A 84 -19.33 -16.70 10.90
C ARG A 84 -17.96 -16.49 11.56
N GLU A 85 -17.39 -17.52 12.17
CA GLU A 85 -16.03 -17.46 12.74
C GLU A 85 -15.00 -17.13 11.64
N LEU A 86 -15.05 -17.78 10.48
CA LEU A 86 -14.16 -17.47 9.34
C LEU A 86 -14.35 -16.03 8.82
N LEU A 87 -15.57 -15.52 8.77
CA LEU A 87 -15.85 -14.14 8.34
C LEU A 87 -15.27 -13.12 9.33
N GLN A 88 -15.31 -13.43 10.63
CA GLN A 88 -14.68 -12.60 11.67
C GLN A 88 -13.16 -12.58 11.51
N ASP A 89 -12.55 -13.75 11.33
CA ASP A 89 -11.11 -13.89 11.11
C ASP A 89 -10.67 -13.12 9.85
N TYR A 90 -11.37 -13.32 8.73
CA TYR A 90 -11.13 -12.60 7.48
C TYR A 90 -11.24 -11.08 7.65
N ASN A 91 -12.32 -10.59 8.29
CA ASN A 91 -12.51 -9.17 8.55
C ASN A 91 -11.35 -8.60 9.39
N GLN A 92 -10.98 -9.27 10.49
CA GLN A 92 -9.89 -8.83 11.36
C GLN A 92 -8.55 -8.80 10.63
N MET A 93 -8.24 -9.86 9.86
CA MET A 93 -7.00 -9.96 9.10
C MET A 93 -6.92 -8.89 8.02
N MET A 94 -7.98 -8.71 7.22
CA MET A 94 -8.03 -7.67 6.19
C MET A 94 -7.83 -6.26 6.77
N ARG A 95 -8.51 -5.94 7.87
CA ARG A 95 -8.34 -4.64 8.56
C ARG A 95 -6.92 -4.44 9.07
N THR A 96 -6.33 -5.50 9.63
CA THR A 96 -4.94 -5.46 10.11
C THR A 96 -3.97 -5.26 8.96
N LEU A 97 -4.18 -5.95 7.84
CA LEU A 97 -3.39 -5.85 6.62
C LEU A 97 -3.44 -4.42 6.07
N ILE A 98 -4.63 -3.85 5.88
CA ILE A 98 -4.82 -2.48 5.36
C ILE A 98 -4.14 -1.45 6.27
N SER A 99 -4.37 -1.49 7.58
CA SER A 99 -3.71 -0.57 8.53
C SER A 99 -2.18 -0.71 8.52
N SER A 100 -1.65 -1.92 8.34
CA SER A 100 -0.21 -2.16 8.25
C SER A 100 0.36 -1.63 6.94
N ALA A 101 -0.33 -1.86 5.83
CA ALA A 101 0.02 -1.33 4.51
C ALA A 101 0.06 0.20 4.50
N GLU A 102 -0.92 0.87 5.12
CA GLU A 102 -0.94 2.33 5.26
C GLU A 102 0.27 2.87 6.02
N LYS A 103 0.59 2.26 7.16
CA LYS A 103 1.75 2.67 7.98
C LYS A 103 3.05 2.51 7.20
N ILE A 104 3.19 1.40 6.47
CA ILE A 104 4.34 1.14 5.61
C ILE A 104 4.38 2.16 4.47
N GLY A 105 3.26 2.43 3.80
CA GLY A 105 3.16 3.42 2.72
C GLY A 105 3.56 4.83 3.18
N PHE A 106 3.07 5.28 4.34
CA PHE A 106 3.44 6.58 4.91
C PHE A 106 4.93 6.67 5.25
N GLU A 107 5.50 5.61 5.84
CA GLU A 107 6.92 5.55 6.14
C GLU A 107 7.79 5.49 4.86
N ALA A 108 7.34 4.75 3.85
CA ALA A 108 7.97 4.69 2.52
C ALA A 108 8.04 6.06 1.87
N ALA A 109 6.92 6.80 1.85
CA ALA A 109 6.85 8.15 1.31
C ALA A 109 7.80 9.10 2.06
N LYS A 110 7.86 9.01 3.39
CA LYS A 110 8.77 9.81 4.21
C LYS A 110 10.25 9.51 3.91
N ILE A 111 10.61 8.24 3.77
CA ILE A 111 11.98 7.82 3.41
C ILE A 111 12.31 8.28 2.00
N GLY A 112 11.39 8.11 1.05
CA GLY A 112 11.54 8.59 -0.33
C GLY A 112 11.78 10.11 -0.39
N GLY A 113 11.01 10.89 0.37
CA GLY A 113 11.19 12.35 0.48
C GLY A 113 12.57 12.74 1.01
N LYS A 114 13.06 12.09 2.08
CA LYS A 114 14.43 12.30 2.59
C LYS A 114 15.50 11.90 1.57
N GLY A 115 15.26 10.87 0.77
CA GLY A 115 16.16 10.46 -0.32
C GLY A 115 16.26 11.52 -1.41
N ALA A 116 15.12 12.08 -1.82
CA ALA A 116 15.07 13.19 -2.77
C ALA A 116 15.78 14.45 -2.22
N GLU A 117 15.53 14.80 -0.95
CA GLU A 117 16.22 15.91 -0.27
C GLU A 117 17.74 15.70 -0.27
N LEU A 118 18.20 14.48 0.08
CA LEU A 118 19.63 14.13 0.06
C LEU A 118 20.24 14.25 -1.35
N GLY A 119 19.49 13.85 -2.39
CA GLY A 119 19.90 14.01 -3.78
C GLY A 119 20.04 15.49 -4.19
N LEU A 120 19.10 16.35 -3.79
CA LEU A 120 19.17 17.79 -4.01
C LEU A 120 20.34 18.43 -3.25
N GLU A 121 20.55 18.04 -1.98
CA GLU A 121 21.72 18.45 -1.20
C GLU A 121 23.03 18.08 -1.89
N ALA A 122 23.15 16.86 -2.42
CA ALA A 122 24.33 16.42 -3.15
C ALA A 122 24.60 17.27 -4.41
N VAL A 123 23.58 17.52 -5.24
CA VAL A 123 23.71 18.36 -6.44
C VAL A 123 24.09 19.79 -6.08
N SER A 124 23.43 20.39 -5.08
CA SER A 124 23.72 21.75 -4.62
C SER A 124 25.11 21.88 -3.99
N GLY A 125 25.55 20.85 -3.25
CA GLY A 125 26.88 20.79 -2.64
C GLY A 125 27.98 20.78 -3.69
N ILE A 126 27.84 19.97 -4.75
CA ILE A 126 28.78 19.94 -5.88
C ILE A 126 28.89 21.32 -6.54
N LEU A 127 27.76 21.99 -6.80
CA LEU A 127 27.75 23.35 -7.36
C LEU A 127 28.46 24.35 -6.44
N THR A 128 28.26 24.22 -5.13
CA THR A 128 28.89 25.10 -4.13
C THR A 128 30.41 24.89 -4.11
N VAL A 129 30.89 23.65 -4.09
CA VAL A 129 32.33 23.32 -4.16
C VAL A 129 32.96 23.80 -5.47
N MET A 130 32.22 23.79 -6.60
CA MET A 130 32.74 24.35 -7.85
C MET A 130 32.86 25.89 -7.83
N CYS A 131 32.04 26.58 -7.05
CA CYS A 131 31.99 28.04 -7.01
C CYS A 131 32.73 28.66 -5.82
N THR A 132 33.29 27.84 -4.91
CA THR A 132 33.95 28.29 -3.68
C THR A 132 35.18 27.42 -3.38
N ASP A 133 36.09 27.89 -2.54
CA ASP A 133 37.24 27.09 -2.08
C ASP A 133 36.87 26.09 -0.95
N LEU A 134 35.62 25.61 -0.90
CA LEU A 134 35.17 24.62 0.09
C LEU A 134 35.78 23.24 -0.18
N GLU A 135 36.12 22.51 0.89
CA GLU A 135 36.68 21.17 0.80
C GLU A 135 35.58 20.12 0.52
N MET A 136 35.84 19.27 -0.48
CA MET A 136 34.92 18.21 -0.91
C MET A 136 34.71 17.14 0.17
N ASP A 137 35.73 16.85 0.96
CA ASP A 137 35.75 15.76 1.94
C ASP A 137 34.68 15.94 3.02
N ASP A 138 34.47 17.18 3.50
CA ASP A 138 33.43 17.49 4.52
C ASP A 138 32.00 17.27 3.98
N LEU A 139 31.78 17.57 2.69
CA LEU A 139 30.50 17.34 2.03
C LEU A 139 30.24 15.84 1.88
N GLU A 140 31.24 15.08 1.44
CA GLU A 140 31.16 13.62 1.28
C GLU A 140 30.82 12.93 2.60
N ASP A 141 31.54 13.26 3.68
CA ASP A 141 31.33 12.70 5.02
C ASP A 141 29.91 12.93 5.55
N LYS A 142 29.36 14.12 5.29
CA LYS A 142 28.00 14.48 5.70
C LYS A 142 26.96 13.70 4.90
N LEU A 143 27.12 13.62 3.58
CA LEU A 143 26.20 12.90 2.69
C LEU A 143 26.22 11.40 3.01
N ASP A 144 27.38 10.80 3.22
CA ASP A 144 27.54 9.38 3.56
C ASP A 144 26.85 9.03 4.88
N LYS A 145 27.00 9.86 5.92
CA LYS A 145 26.30 9.66 7.20
C LYS A 145 24.77 9.69 7.05
N LYS A 146 24.26 10.62 6.23
CA LYS A 146 22.81 10.72 5.95
C LYS A 146 22.32 9.53 5.12
N ALA A 147 23.07 9.12 4.10
CA ALA A 147 22.77 7.97 3.26
C ALA A 147 22.68 6.69 4.09
N LYS A 148 23.70 6.39 4.91
CA LYS A 148 23.72 5.23 5.81
C LYS A 148 22.56 5.21 6.79
N LYS A 149 22.12 6.38 7.26
CA LYS A 149 20.92 6.45 8.13
C LYS A 149 19.66 6.10 7.34
N LEU A 150 19.52 6.62 6.12
CA LEU A 150 18.37 6.36 5.26
C LEU A 150 18.29 4.88 4.85
N GLU A 151 19.42 4.27 4.50
CA GLU A 151 19.52 2.83 4.19
C GLU A 151 19.05 1.96 5.36
N ARG A 152 19.43 2.30 6.60
CA ARG A 152 18.96 1.56 7.79
C ARG A 152 17.46 1.73 8.02
N GLU A 153 16.91 2.91 7.75
CA GLU A 153 15.46 3.14 7.83
C GLU A 153 14.74 2.31 6.75
N ALA A 154 15.26 2.30 5.52
CA ALA A 154 14.71 1.52 4.41
C ALA A 154 14.74 0.01 4.67
N TYR A 155 15.84 -0.51 5.24
CA TYR A 155 15.96 -1.92 5.60
C TYR A 155 14.91 -2.37 6.62
N LYS A 156 14.58 -1.51 7.61
CA LYS A 156 13.51 -1.81 8.57
C LYS A 156 12.14 -1.81 7.91
N LEU A 157 11.93 -0.91 6.96
CA LEU A 157 10.68 -0.84 6.21
C LEU A 157 10.49 -2.09 5.34
N GLU A 158 11.56 -2.56 4.69
CA GLU A 158 11.57 -3.80 3.91
C GLU A 158 11.22 -5.02 4.78
N ALA A 159 11.80 -5.13 5.97
CA ALA A 159 11.46 -6.20 6.91
C ALA A 159 9.96 -6.21 7.28
N ARG A 160 9.36 -5.03 7.51
CA ARG A 160 7.92 -4.90 7.78
C ARG A 160 7.05 -5.19 6.57
N ALA A 161 7.51 -4.84 5.37
CA ALA A 161 6.81 -5.20 4.13
C ALA A 161 6.78 -6.71 3.92
N LYS A 162 7.84 -7.43 4.31
CA LYS A 162 7.85 -8.88 4.30
C LYS A 162 6.87 -9.50 5.31
N GLU A 163 6.78 -8.94 6.52
CA GLU A 163 5.76 -9.36 7.49
C GLU A 163 4.33 -9.13 6.95
N LEU A 164 4.11 -8.05 6.19
CA LEU A 164 2.84 -7.78 5.52
C LEU A 164 2.53 -8.81 4.41
N GLU A 165 3.54 -9.23 3.65
CA GLU A 165 3.42 -10.28 2.63
C GLU A 165 3.00 -11.61 3.26
N GLU A 166 3.64 -12.01 4.36
CA GLU A 166 3.26 -13.22 5.12
C GLU A 166 1.80 -13.15 5.63
N GLN A 167 1.35 -11.98 6.11
CA GLN A 167 -0.06 -11.78 6.50
C GLN A 167 -1.04 -11.87 5.32
N ALA A 168 -0.62 -11.41 4.13
CA ALA A 168 -1.45 -11.49 2.93
C ALA A 168 -1.60 -12.95 2.46
N GLU A 169 -0.54 -13.75 2.52
CA GLU A 169 -0.59 -15.19 2.23
C GLU A 169 -1.53 -15.93 3.21
N GLU A 170 -1.47 -15.61 4.50
CA GLU A 170 -2.40 -16.18 5.47
C GLU A 170 -3.86 -15.77 5.19
N LEU A 171 -4.09 -14.51 4.79
CA LEU A 171 -5.40 -14.00 4.43
C LEU A 171 -5.96 -14.70 3.19
N GLU A 172 -5.12 -14.98 2.18
CA GLU A 172 -5.50 -15.73 0.97
C GLU A 172 -6.03 -17.13 1.34
N VAL A 173 -5.38 -17.82 2.28
CA VAL A 173 -5.87 -19.12 2.76
C VAL A 173 -7.25 -19.00 3.42
N VAL A 174 -7.47 -17.97 4.24
CA VAL A 174 -8.79 -17.75 4.87
C VAL A 174 -9.84 -17.38 3.82
N HIS A 175 -9.44 -16.59 2.82
CA HIS A 175 -10.28 -16.19 1.70
C HIS A 175 -10.78 -17.40 0.90
N ASP A 176 -9.87 -18.29 0.52
CA ASP A 176 -10.20 -19.55 -0.17
C ASP A 176 -11.14 -20.42 0.67
N ASN A 177 -10.91 -20.50 1.98
CA ASN A 177 -11.78 -21.25 2.88
C ASN A 177 -13.19 -20.65 2.98
N LEU A 178 -13.33 -19.32 2.92
CA LEU A 178 -14.62 -18.66 2.87
C LEU A 178 -15.37 -18.98 1.58
N LYS A 179 -14.70 -18.81 0.44
CA LYS A 179 -15.25 -19.09 -0.88
C LYS A 179 -15.76 -20.53 -0.97
N ASN A 180 -14.93 -21.51 -0.60
CA ASN A 180 -15.30 -22.92 -0.65
C ASN A 180 -16.44 -23.33 0.32
N ARG A 181 -16.77 -22.49 1.29
CA ARG A 181 -17.72 -22.83 2.36
C ARG A 181 -19.06 -22.11 2.24
N ILE A 182 -19.08 -20.94 1.61
CA ILE A 182 -20.28 -20.12 1.45
C ILE A 182 -20.60 -20.11 -0.04
N ASP A 183 -21.59 -20.89 -0.44
CA ASP A 183 -21.99 -21.07 -1.85
C ASP A 183 -22.25 -19.71 -2.53
N GLU A 184 -22.87 -18.76 -1.82
CA GLU A 184 -23.15 -17.42 -2.37
C GLU A 184 -21.87 -16.60 -2.66
N LEU A 185 -20.74 -16.89 -2.01
CA LEU A 185 -19.44 -16.30 -2.33
C LEU A 185 -18.75 -17.04 -3.47
N ASP A 186 -18.87 -18.38 -3.55
CA ASP A 186 -18.31 -19.17 -4.67
C ASP A 186 -18.97 -18.82 -6.01
N GLU A 187 -20.26 -18.51 -5.99
CA GLU A 187 -21.01 -18.06 -7.17
C GLU A 187 -20.53 -16.70 -7.72
N LEU A 188 -19.83 -15.91 -6.90
CA LEU A 188 -19.19 -14.68 -7.34
C LEU A 188 -17.84 -15.03 -7.98
N GLU A 189 -17.80 -15.23 -9.31
CA GLU A 189 -16.56 -15.61 -10.04
C GLU A 189 -15.36 -14.69 -9.76
N TRP A 190 -15.61 -13.44 -9.36
CA TRP A 190 -14.60 -12.41 -9.08
C TRP A 190 -14.14 -12.38 -7.62
N PHE A 191 -14.90 -13.00 -6.70
CA PHE A 191 -14.55 -13.14 -5.29
C PHE A 191 -13.64 -14.35 -5.16
#